data_AF-A0A0F8X7H7-F1
#
_entry.id   AF-A0A0F8X7H7-F1
#
_cell.length_a   1.000
_cell.length_b   1.000
_cell.length_c   1.000
_cell.angle_alpha   90.00
_cell.angle_beta   90.00
_cell.angle_gamma   90.00
#
_symmetry.space_group_name_H-M   'P 1'
#
loop_
_entity.id
_entity.type
_entity.pdbx_description
1 polymer ?
#
loop_
_entity_poly.entity_id
_entity_poly.type
_entity_poly.pdbx_seq_one_letter_code
_entity_poly.pdbx_strand_id
1 'polypeptide(L)'
;MAVEFLTAKVVENKQWNDRLHSLRVDADFPDFKAGQFARLALDIDGELIARPFSLVNAPHEKLLDFYLIEIPDGVLSPRLAAMKPGDEIK
;
A
#
# COMPACT_ATOMS: atom_id res chain seq x y z
N MET A 1 -10.69 20.37 0.70
CA MET A 1 -11.44 19.11 0.85
C MET A 1 -10.49 18.09 1.45
N ALA A 2 -10.79 17.53 2.62
CA ALA A 2 -9.94 16.49 3.19
C ALA A 2 -9.97 15.27 2.26
N VAL A 3 -8.81 14.70 1.96
CA VAL A 3 -8.73 13.44 1.21
C VAL A 3 -9.18 12.35 2.17
N GLU A 4 -10.32 11.74 1.89
CA GLU A 4 -10.82 10.60 2.66
C GLU A 4 -10.08 9.34 2.21
N PHE A 5 -9.48 8.64 3.17
CA PHE A 5 -8.79 7.38 2.92
C PHE A 5 -9.66 6.21 3.41
N LEU A 6 -9.71 5.16 2.61
CA LEU A 6 -10.34 3.89 2.94
C LEU A 6 -9.40 3.10 3.86
N THR A 7 -9.93 2.27 4.75
CA THR A 7 -9.10 1.28 5.45
C THR A 7 -9.01 0.01 4.61
N ALA A 8 -7.79 -0.43 4.32
CA ALA A 8 -7.49 -1.69 3.65
C ALA A 8 -6.78 -2.64 4.62
N LYS A 9 -6.96 -3.94 4.41
CA LYS A 9 -6.32 -5.00 5.21
C LYS A 9 -5.23 -5.67 4.40
N VAL A 10 -4.03 -5.78 4.95
CA VAL A 10 -2.93 -6.53 4.33
C VAL A 10 -3.29 -8.01 4.27
N VAL A 11 -3.23 -8.56 3.06
CA VAL A 11 -3.44 -9.99 2.79
C VAL A 11 -2.09 -10.69 2.66
N GLU A 12 -1.12 -10.06 2.01
CA GLU A 12 0.22 -10.61 1.81
C GLU A 12 1.24 -9.46 1.73
N ASN A 13 2.42 -9.69 2.30
CA ASN A 13 3.61 -8.88 2.06
C ASN A 13 4.75 -9.81 1.67
N LYS A 14 4.96 -9.94 0.36
CA LYS A 14 5.99 -10.81 -0.21
C LYS A 14 7.29 -10.03 -0.35
N GLN A 15 8.30 -10.43 0.41
CA GLN A 15 9.65 -9.92 0.28
C GLN A 15 10.40 -10.68 -0.84
N TRP A 16 10.87 -9.96 -1.85
CA TRP A 16 11.65 -10.51 -2.97
C TRP A 16 13.15 -10.48 -2.70
N ASN A 17 13.62 -9.45 -2.00
CA ASN A 17 14.99 -9.30 -1.50
C ASN A 17 14.98 -8.31 -0.33
N ASP A 18 16.16 -7.89 0.12
CA ASP A 18 16.34 -6.96 1.26
C ASP A 18 15.62 -5.61 1.10
N ARG A 19 15.14 -5.26 -0.10
CA ARG A 19 14.53 -3.95 -0.36
C ARG A 19 13.27 -3.97 -1.21
N LEU A 20 12.84 -5.09 -1.78
CA LEU A 20 11.75 -5.13 -2.75
C LEU A 20 10.61 -5.99 -2.24
N HIS A 21 9.41 -5.42 -2.23
CA HIS A 21 8.21 -6.03 -1.67
C HIS A 21 7.02 -5.92 -2.61
N SER A 22 6.22 -6.97 -2.66
CA SER A 22 4.84 -6.89 -3.16
C SER A 22 3.89 -6.89 -1.97
N LEU A 23 3.16 -5.79 -1.81
CA LEU A 23 2.14 -5.63 -0.77
C LEU A 23 0.76 -5.78 -1.42
N ARG A 24 -0.01 -6.75 -0.95
CA ARG A 24 -1.36 -7.06 -1.44
C ARG A 24 -2.37 -6.77 -0.35
N VAL A 25 -3.41 -6.02 -0.68
CA VAL A 25 -4.42 -5.55 0.29
C VAL A 25 -5.84 -5.80 -0.20
N ASP A 26 -6.76 -6.03 0.74
CA ASP A 26 -8.21 -6.11 0.51
C ASP A 26 -8.87 -4.82 1.01
N ALA A 27 -9.63 -4.15 0.15
CA ALA A 27 -10.38 -2.93 0.44
C ALA A 27 -11.57 -2.82 -0.51
N ASP A 28 -12.61 -2.10 -0.08
CA ASP A 28 -13.73 -1.71 -0.95
C ASP A 28 -13.32 -0.54 -1.85
N PHE A 29 -12.38 -0.81 -2.76
CA PHE A 29 -11.73 0.18 -3.60
C PHE A 29 -12.56 0.42 -4.87
N PRO A 30 -12.77 1.70 -5.28
CA PRO A 30 -13.53 2.00 -6.48
C PRO A 30 -12.83 1.51 -7.75
N ASP A 31 -13.60 1.31 -8.82
CA ASP A 31 -13.07 0.95 -10.13
C ASP A 31 -11.95 1.88 -10.59
N PHE A 32 -10.90 1.30 -11.15
CA PHE A 32 -9.75 2.02 -11.69
C PHE A 32 -9.41 1.59 -13.12
N LYS A 33 -8.54 2.34 -13.79
CA LYS A 33 -7.99 2.00 -15.10
C LYS A 33 -6.58 1.49 -14.96
N ALA A 34 -6.22 0.44 -15.70
CA ALA A 34 -4.88 -0.11 -15.71
C ALA A 34 -3.83 0.99 -15.96
N GLY A 35 -2.77 1.01 -15.14
CA GLY A 35 -1.72 2.02 -15.16
C GLY A 35 -1.94 3.22 -14.21
N GLN A 36 -3.09 3.31 -13.53
CA GLN A 36 -3.30 4.30 -12.47
C GLN A 36 -2.53 3.95 -11.17
N PHE A 37 -2.51 4.90 -10.24
CA PHE A 37 -1.93 4.75 -8.92
C PHE A 37 -2.96 5.10 -7.84
N ALA A 38 -2.79 4.51 -6.67
CA ALA A 38 -3.46 4.90 -5.43
C ALA A 38 -2.44 5.52 -4.47
N ARG A 39 -2.89 6.10 -3.36
CA ARG A 39 -1.97 6.53 -2.29
C ARG A 39 -2.11 5.56 -1.13
N LEU A 40 -0.98 5.03 -0.69
CA LEU A 40 -0.90 4.29 0.57
C LEU A 40 -0.46 5.26 1.67
N ALA A 41 -1.07 5.12 2.84
CA ALA A 41 -0.88 5.98 3.99
C ALA A 41 -0.85 5.21 5.31
N LEU A 42 0.00 5.67 6.23
CA LEU A 42 0.04 5.21 7.62
C LEU A 42 0.08 6.42 8.53
N ASP A 43 -0.57 6.30 9.70
CA ASP A 43 -0.36 7.23 10.80
C ASP A 43 1.00 6.94 11.44
N ILE A 44 1.87 7.95 11.44
CA ILE A 44 3.21 7.88 11.99
C ILE A 44 3.36 9.06 12.92
N ASP A 45 3.45 8.78 14.22
CA ASP A 45 3.64 9.80 15.26
C ASP A 45 2.57 10.92 15.25
N GLY A 46 1.32 10.57 14.87
CA GLY A 46 0.20 11.51 14.80
C GLY A 46 0.09 12.27 13.48
N GLU A 47 0.94 11.96 12.49
CA GLU A 47 0.87 12.50 11.14
C GLU A 47 0.55 11.40 10.12
N LEU A 48 -0.46 11.64 9.28
CA LEU A 48 -0.82 10.71 8.20
C LEU A 48 0.13 10.89 7.01
N ILE A 49 1.11 9.99 6.87
CA ILE A 49 2.11 10.05 5.81
C ILE A 49 1.66 9.20 4.63
N ALA A 50 1.42 9.85 3.49
CA ALA A 50 0.93 9.20 2.28
C ALA A 50 1.89 9.34 1.08
N ARG A 51 2.07 8.27 0.29
CA ARG A 51 2.82 8.27 -0.98
C ARG A 51 2.05 7.56 -2.09
N PRO A 52 2.20 7.99 -3.35
CA PRO A 52 1.56 7.31 -4.48
C PRO A 52 2.28 6.00 -4.82
N PHE A 53 1.51 4.95 -5.12
CA PHE A 53 1.99 3.66 -5.61
C PHE A 53 1.10 3.19 -6.75
N SER A 54 1.72 2.73 -7.85
CA SER A 54 1.00 2.15 -8.97
C SER A 54 0.24 0.90 -8.55
N LEU A 55 -0.98 0.75 -9.06
CA LEU A 55 -1.73 -0.49 -8.98
C LEU A 55 -1.17 -1.45 -10.02
N VAL A 56 -0.62 -2.57 -9.54
CA VAL A 56 0.04 -3.59 -10.37
C VAL A 56 -0.98 -4.59 -10.93
N ASN A 57 -2.04 -4.86 -10.18
CA ASN A 57 -3.11 -5.77 -10.56
C ASN A 57 -4.01 -5.19 -11.66
N ALA A 58 -4.74 -6.08 -12.35
CA ALA A 58 -5.73 -5.68 -13.32
C ALA A 58 -6.99 -5.12 -12.62
N PRO A 59 -7.72 -4.16 -13.23
CA PRO A 59 -8.89 -3.52 -12.61
C PRO A 59 -10.05 -4.43 -12.15
N HIS A 60 -10.12 -5.65 -12.65
CA HIS A 60 -11.17 -6.61 -12.30
C HIS A 60 -10.77 -7.56 -11.17
N GLU A 61 -9.54 -7.49 -10.68
CA GLU A 61 -9.06 -8.29 -9.56
C GLU A 61 -9.53 -7.68 -8.24
N LYS A 62 -9.98 -8.52 -7.31
CA LYS A 62 -10.53 -8.07 -6.01
C LYS A 62 -9.47 -7.40 -5.14
N LEU A 63 -8.26 -7.96 -5.10
CA LEU A 63 -7.18 -7.47 -4.26
C LEU A 63 -6.36 -6.44 -5.01
N LEU A 64 -5.89 -5.43 -4.29
CA LEU A 64 -4.99 -4.42 -4.84
C LEU A 64 -3.55 -4.84 -4.60
N ASP A 65 -2.74 -4.77 -5.65
CA ASP A 65 -1.33 -5.13 -5.61
C ASP A 65 -0.46 -3.89 -5.80
N PHE A 66 0.48 -3.72 -4.87
CA PHE A 66 1.48 -2.67 -4.92
C PHE A 66 2.87 -3.29 -4.92
N TYR A 67 3.77 -2.71 -5.73
CA TYR A 67 5.18 -3.03 -5.68
C TYR A 67 5.95 -1.84 -5.13
N LEU A 68 6.70 -2.07 -4.06
CA LEU A 68 7.39 -1.01 -3.33
C LEU A 68 8.85 -1.37 -3.07
N ILE A 69 9.65 -0.31 -3.01
CA ILE A 69 11.05 -0.36 -2.57
C ILE A 69 11.15 0.16 -1.14
N GLU A 70 11.84 -0.58 -0.29
CA GLU A 70 12.30 -0.12 1.00
C GLU A 70 13.49 0.81 0.82
N ILE A 71 13.29 2.08 1.18
CA ILE A 71 14.33 3.10 1.26
C ILE A 71 14.81 3.14 2.71
N PRO A 72 16.09 2.83 2.99
CA PRO A 72 16.69 3.04 4.29
C PRO A 72 16.45 4.47 4.77
N ASP A 73 16.10 4.63 6.05
CA ASP A 73 15.76 5.91 6.67
C ASP A 73 14.54 6.62 6.06
N GLY A 74 13.80 5.94 5.18
CA GLY A 74 12.54 6.43 4.63
C GLY A 74 11.45 6.44 5.71
N VAL A 75 10.58 7.45 5.67
CA VAL A 75 9.49 7.56 6.66
C VAL A 75 8.44 6.47 6.44
N LEU A 76 7.98 6.23 5.20
CA LEU A 76 6.88 5.31 4.95
C LEU A 76 7.33 3.90 4.58
N SER A 77 8.28 3.76 3.66
CA SER A 77 8.61 2.47 3.05
C SER A 77 9.08 1.36 4.00
N PRO A 78 9.89 1.62 5.06
CA PRO A 78 10.28 0.57 6.00
C PRO A 78 9.08 0.05 6.81
N ARG A 79 8.12 0.93 7.13
CA ARG A 79 6.90 0.55 7.84
C ARG A 79 6.01 -0.32 6.95
N LEU A 80 5.87 0.02 5.66
CA LEU A 80 5.18 -0.82 4.68
C LEU A 80 5.88 -2.18 4.50
N ALA A 81 7.21 -2.19 4.40
CA ALA A 81 8.01 -3.41 4.27
C ALA A 81 7.87 -4.34 5.49
N ALA A 82 7.67 -3.79 6.69
CA ALA A 82 7.48 -4.55 7.92
C ALA A 82 6.07 -5.13 8.13
N MET A 83 5.06 -4.65 7.38
CA MET A 83 3.66 -5.06 7.56
C MET A 83 3.45 -6.56 7.36
N LYS A 84 2.48 -7.13 8.08
CA LYS A 84 2.11 -8.54 8.06
C LYS A 84 0.65 -8.73 7.61
N PRO A 85 0.29 -9.91 7.09
CA PRO A 85 -1.11 -10.26 6.87
C PRO A 85 -1.94 -10.02 8.14
N GLY A 86 -3.03 -9.28 8.00
CA GLY A 86 -3.88 -8.87 9.11
C GLY A 86 -3.79 -7.40 9.47
N ASP A 87 -2.65 -6.74 9.20
CA ASP A 87 -2.44 -5.33 9.52
C ASP A 87 -3.35 -4.41 8.68
N GLU A 88 -3.66 -3.24 9.22
CA GLU A 88 -4.46 -2.21 8.55
C GLU A 88 -3.57 -1.12 7.95
N ILE A 89 -3.96 -0.63 6.77
CA ILE A 89 -3.34 0.48 6.04
C ILE A 89 -4.41 1.36 5.43
N LYS A 90 -4.07 2.61 5.13
CA LYS A 90 -4.95 3.57 4.46
C LYS A 90 -4.56 3.83 3.00
#